data_AF-A0A936TFL4-F1
#
_entry.id   AF-A0A936TFL4-F1
#
_cell.length_a   1.000
_cell.length_b   1.000
_cell.length_c   1.000
_cell.angle_alpha   90.00
_cell.angle_beta   90.00
_cell.angle_gamma   90.00
#
_symmetry.space_group_name_H-M   'P 1'
#
loop_
_entity.id
_entity.type
_entity.pdbx_description
1 polymer ?
#
loop_
_entity_poly.entity_id
_entity_poly.type
_entity_poly.pdbx_seq_one_letter_code
_entity_poly.pdbx_strand_id
1 'polypeptide(L)'
;MRARVWGTVADLRVTTTFMRQADVNADELQTLVRTWFLSADGVGHVELTIPAGADPCDFDQWRLSELTDQVLDQIHRFLRLQRRLGWTLNVLDGLLRALGRNTIEFETLTLLARAHHVAREFGRPIAELTNARRYTPASLDRAYRAEAASLCASTAIPCGLSRQQILLERWLGSVPAARTRLRTLGRTRSLRCSPDPEKN
;
A
#
# COMPACT_ATOMS: atom_id res chain seq x y z
N MET A 1 5.72 2.20 20.59
CA MET A 1 4.95 3.45 20.52
C MET A 1 5.07 4.01 19.10
N ARG A 2 4.00 3.97 18.30
CA ARG A 2 3.99 4.63 16.97
C ARG A 2 3.82 6.14 17.20
N ALA A 3 4.67 6.96 16.60
CA ALA A 3 4.54 8.41 16.66
C ALA A 3 3.21 8.85 16.01
N ARG A 4 2.44 9.71 16.69
CA ARG A 4 1.21 10.29 16.15
C ARG A 4 1.57 11.32 15.09
N VAL A 5 1.52 10.91 13.81
CA VAL A 5 1.88 11.77 12.68
C VAL A 5 0.90 12.96 12.51
N TRP A 6 -0.34 12.82 12.98
CA TRP A 6 -1.43 13.78 12.73
C TRP A 6 -2.04 14.44 13.99
N GLY A 7 -1.49 14.20 15.17
CA GLY A 7 -2.05 14.72 16.43
C GLY A 7 -3.02 13.75 17.12
N THR A 8 -3.99 14.25 17.89
CA THR A 8 -4.94 13.40 18.62
C THR A 8 -6.18 13.08 17.79
N VAL A 9 -6.82 11.93 18.07
CA VAL A 9 -8.09 11.54 17.42
C VAL A 9 -9.16 12.62 17.60
N ALA A 10 -9.23 13.25 18.78
CA ALA A 10 -10.23 14.26 19.09
C ALA A 10 -10.12 15.47 18.14
N ASP A 11 -8.90 15.96 17.91
CA ASP A 11 -8.64 17.11 17.03
C ASP A 11 -8.98 16.78 15.56
N LEU A 12 -8.76 15.53 15.15
CA LEU A 12 -8.97 15.05 13.79
C LEU A 12 -10.43 14.73 13.46
N ARG A 13 -11.34 14.79 14.44
CA ARG A 13 -12.79 14.72 14.17
C ARG A 13 -13.32 15.97 13.48
N VAL A 14 -12.61 17.09 13.60
CA VAL A 14 -12.91 18.32 12.86
C VAL A 14 -12.37 18.16 11.43
N THR A 15 -13.27 18.19 10.45
CA THR A 15 -12.96 17.90 9.05
C THR A 15 -11.85 18.80 8.49
N THR A 16 -11.86 20.11 8.77
CA THR A 16 -10.82 21.03 8.29
C THR A 16 -9.44 20.71 8.87
N THR A 17 -9.37 20.34 10.15
CA THR A 17 -8.12 19.87 10.77
C THR A 17 -7.64 18.58 10.12
N PHE A 18 -8.53 17.61 9.89
CA PHE A 18 -8.20 16.38 9.19
C PHE A 18 -7.68 16.66 7.78
N MET A 19 -8.40 17.44 6.98
CA MET A 19 -8.04 17.79 5.59
C MET A 19 -6.65 18.42 5.52
N ARG A 20 -6.35 19.36 6.42
CA ARG A 20 -5.04 20.00 6.50
C ARG A 20 -3.92 19.02 6.88
N GLN A 21 -4.16 18.13 7.84
CA GLN A 21 -3.15 17.16 8.30
C GLN A 21 -2.93 16.02 7.29
N ALA A 22 -4.02 15.56 6.69
CA ALA A 22 -4.02 14.52 5.69
C ALA A 22 -3.56 15.03 4.32
N ASP A 23 -3.53 16.35 4.09
CA ASP A 23 -3.24 17.01 2.81
C ASP A 23 -4.20 16.57 1.69
N VAL A 24 -5.51 16.68 1.98
CA VAL A 24 -6.59 16.32 1.05
C VAL A 24 -7.61 17.45 0.96
N ASN A 25 -8.17 17.65 -0.24
CA ASN A 25 -9.27 18.59 -0.43
C ASN A 25 -10.64 17.95 -0.13
N ALA A 26 -11.72 18.73 -0.23
CA ALA A 26 -13.07 18.28 0.13
C ALA A 26 -13.59 17.14 -0.77
N ASP A 27 -13.27 17.17 -2.06
CA ASP A 27 -13.66 16.13 -3.01
C ASP A 27 -12.89 14.83 -2.76
N GLU A 28 -11.60 14.95 -2.45
CA GLU A 28 -10.74 13.83 -2.06
C GLU A 28 -11.19 13.22 -0.73
N LEU A 29 -11.58 14.04 0.25
CA LEU A 29 -12.13 13.55 1.51
C LEU A 29 -13.42 12.76 1.30
N GLN A 30 -14.37 13.31 0.53
CA GLN A 30 -15.62 12.63 0.22
C GLN A 30 -15.35 11.31 -0.52
N THR A 31 -14.39 11.30 -1.44
CA THR A 31 -13.96 10.09 -2.14
C THR A 31 -13.35 9.09 -1.17
N LEU A 32 -12.46 9.54 -0.28
CA LEU A 32 -11.77 8.72 0.71
C LEU A 32 -12.75 8.02 1.66
N VAL A 33 -13.70 8.76 2.25
CA VAL A 33 -14.70 8.20 3.18
C VAL A 33 -15.64 7.21 2.47
N ARG A 34 -15.83 7.33 1.15
CA ARG A 34 -16.64 6.40 0.35
C ARG A 34 -15.89 5.16 -0.13
N THR A 35 -14.58 5.05 0.13
CA THR A 35 -13.80 3.87 -0.26
C THR A 35 -14.26 2.63 0.49
N TRP A 36 -14.16 1.46 -0.16
CA TRP A 36 -14.36 0.19 0.53
C TRP A 36 -13.37 0.01 1.70
N PHE A 37 -12.15 0.53 1.56
CA PHE A 37 -11.12 0.50 2.58
C PHE A 37 -11.57 1.13 3.91
N LEU A 38 -12.38 2.20 3.88
CA LEU A 38 -12.96 2.86 5.08
C LEU A 38 -14.41 2.46 5.36
N SER A 39 -14.86 1.35 4.78
CA SER A 39 -16.14 0.72 5.13
C SER A 39 -15.98 -0.29 6.26
N ALA A 40 -17.11 -0.77 6.80
CA ALA A 40 -17.13 -1.79 7.85
C ALA A 40 -16.41 -3.10 7.44
N ASP A 41 -16.41 -3.42 6.14
CA ASP A 41 -15.72 -4.61 5.59
C ASP A 41 -14.21 -4.37 5.36
N GLY A 42 -13.77 -3.11 5.47
CA GLY A 42 -12.39 -2.68 5.29
C GLY A 42 -11.65 -2.60 6.62
N VAL A 43 -10.97 -1.47 6.84
CA VAL A 43 -10.13 -1.23 8.02
C VAL A 43 -10.92 -0.72 9.22
N GLY A 44 -12.13 -0.21 8.98
CA GLY A 44 -13.02 0.39 9.96
C GLY A 44 -14.06 1.26 9.25
N HIS A 45 -15.19 1.49 9.90
CA HIS A 45 -16.30 2.28 9.35
C HIS A 45 -16.10 3.75 9.71
N VAL A 46 -15.49 4.55 8.83
CA VAL A 46 -15.41 6.01 9.03
C VAL A 46 -16.60 6.65 8.35
N GLU A 47 -17.32 7.52 9.06
CA GLU A 47 -18.47 8.23 8.50
C GLU A 47 -18.21 9.75 8.56
N LEU A 48 -18.70 10.43 7.52
CA LEU A 48 -18.70 11.88 7.43
C LEU A 48 -20.12 12.38 7.69
N THR A 49 -20.30 13.05 8.82
CA THR A 49 -21.59 13.63 9.22
C THR A 49 -21.61 15.12 8.95
N ILE A 50 -22.67 15.57 8.29
CA ILE A 50 -22.99 16.99 8.09
C ILE A 50 -24.27 17.27 8.91
N PRO A 51 -24.22 18.14 9.93
CA PRO A 51 -25.39 18.46 10.73
C PRO A 51 -26.55 18.99 9.89
N ALA A 52 -27.79 18.68 10.27
CA ALA A 52 -28.97 19.21 9.59
C ALA A 52 -29.01 20.75 9.70
N GLY A 53 -29.20 21.42 8.56
CA GLY A 53 -29.19 22.89 8.50
C GLY A 53 -27.79 23.53 8.44
N ALA A 54 -26.73 22.72 8.40
CA ALA A 54 -25.37 23.21 8.15
C ALA A 54 -25.23 23.71 6.71
N ASP A 55 -24.36 24.70 6.53
CA ASP A 55 -23.94 25.13 5.20
C ASP A 55 -23.05 24.02 4.57
N PRO A 56 -23.41 23.44 3.42
CA PRO A 56 -22.59 22.43 2.76
C PRO A 56 -21.21 22.96 2.33
N CYS A 57 -21.03 24.29 2.27
CA CYS A 57 -19.73 24.92 1.99
C CYS A 57 -18.91 25.20 3.26
N ASP A 58 -19.48 25.04 4.45
CA ASP A 58 -18.77 25.22 5.73
C ASP A 58 -18.25 23.88 6.26
N PHE A 59 -17.01 23.56 5.88
CA PHE A 59 -16.34 22.32 6.30
C PHE A 59 -15.98 22.31 7.80
N ASP A 60 -16.02 23.45 8.51
CA ASP A 60 -15.81 23.48 9.97
C ASP A 60 -17.01 22.90 10.73
N GLN A 61 -18.14 22.70 10.06
CA GLN A 61 -19.33 22.05 10.64
C GLN A 61 -19.34 20.54 10.38
N TRP A 62 -18.53 20.05 9.44
CA TRP A 62 -18.46 18.64 9.08
C TRP A 62 -17.68 17.87 10.15
N ARG A 63 -18.12 16.64 10.45
CA ARG A 63 -17.52 15.80 11.49
C ARG A 63 -17.20 14.42 10.95
N LEU A 64 -16.01 13.92 11.30
CA LEU A 64 -15.63 12.53 11.10
C LEU A 64 -15.89 11.73 12.38
N SER A 65 -16.67 10.65 12.28
CA SER A 65 -16.97 9.72 13.38
C SER A 65 -16.15 8.44 13.26
N GLU A 66 -16.15 7.63 14.33
CA GLU A 66 -15.53 6.28 14.36
C GLU A 66 -14.02 6.24 14.04
N LEU A 67 -13.33 7.38 14.15
CA LEU A 67 -11.88 7.45 14.06
C LEU A 67 -11.23 6.81 15.30
N THR A 68 -10.29 5.90 15.05
CA THR A 68 -9.40 5.33 16.07
C THR A 68 -7.94 5.54 15.66
N ASP A 69 -7.01 5.45 16.62
CA ASP A 69 -5.57 5.55 16.33
C ASP A 69 -5.11 4.52 15.27
N GLN A 70 -5.71 3.32 15.28
CA GLN A 70 -5.41 2.27 14.29
C GLN A 70 -5.93 2.64 12.90
N VAL A 71 -7.18 3.12 12.80
CA VAL A 71 -7.77 3.54 11.52
C VAL A 71 -6.98 4.72 10.93
N LEU A 72 -6.57 5.68 11.76
CA LEU A 72 -5.76 6.82 11.32
C LEU A 72 -4.37 6.40 10.80
N ASP A 73 -3.68 5.46 11.46
CA ASP A 73 -2.40 4.94 10.95
C ASP A 73 -2.58 4.28 9.57
N GLN A 74 -3.70 3.58 9.36
CA GLN A 74 -4.01 2.91 8.10
C GLN A 74 -4.43 3.90 7.01
N ILE A 75 -5.22 4.93 7.31
CA ILE A 75 -5.53 6.04 6.40
C ILE A 75 -4.23 6.74 5.98
N HIS A 76 -3.34 7.02 6.92
CA HIS A 76 -2.05 7.65 6.63
C HIS A 76 -1.20 6.80 5.66
N ARG A 77 -1.11 5.49 5.91
CA ARG A 77 -0.43 4.57 4.98
C ARG A 77 -1.10 4.53 3.61
N PHE A 78 -2.43 4.55 3.56
CA PHE A 78 -3.22 4.54 2.34
C PHE A 78 -2.90 5.77 1.49
N LEU A 79 -3.02 6.97 2.06
CA LEU A 79 -2.70 8.22 1.38
C LEU A 79 -1.23 8.31 0.98
N ARG A 80 -0.31 7.88 1.85
CA ARG A 80 1.13 7.87 1.53
C ARG A 80 1.44 6.93 0.37
N LEU A 81 0.83 5.75 0.33
CA LEU A 81 0.99 4.79 -0.75
C LEU A 81 0.39 5.33 -2.06
N GLN A 82 -0.81 5.90 -1.99
CA GLN A 82 -1.49 6.54 -3.11
C GLN A 82 -0.63 7.64 -3.74
N ARG A 83 -0.12 8.58 -2.94
CA ARG A 83 0.79 9.65 -3.41
C ARG A 83 2.09 9.11 -4.00
N ARG A 84 2.64 8.06 -3.39
CA ARG A 84 3.90 7.46 -3.83
C ARG A 84 3.76 6.80 -5.20
N LEU A 85 2.60 6.21 -5.49
CA LEU A 85 2.32 5.49 -6.72
C LEU A 85 1.66 6.38 -7.79
N GLY A 86 1.11 7.53 -7.41
CA GLY A 86 0.38 8.43 -8.32
C GLY A 86 -0.96 7.86 -8.78
N TRP A 87 -1.51 6.87 -8.07
CA TRP A 87 -2.81 6.28 -8.39
C TRP A 87 -3.93 7.15 -7.83
N THR A 88 -5.15 7.02 -8.36
CA THR A 88 -6.31 7.66 -7.73
C THR A 88 -6.75 6.84 -6.50
N LEU A 89 -7.48 7.47 -5.57
CA LEU A 89 -8.04 6.80 -4.39
C LEU A 89 -8.86 5.56 -4.79
N ASN A 90 -9.69 5.69 -5.82
CA ASN A 90 -10.53 4.62 -6.34
C ASN A 90 -9.73 3.44 -6.91
N VAL A 91 -8.59 3.71 -7.54
CA VAL A 91 -7.73 2.64 -8.08
C VAL A 91 -7.08 1.86 -6.94
N LEU A 92 -6.52 2.55 -5.94
CA LEU A 92 -5.92 1.88 -4.80
C LEU A 92 -6.98 1.09 -4.00
N ASP A 93 -8.14 1.69 -3.75
CA ASP A 93 -9.26 1.04 -3.07
C ASP A 93 -9.73 -0.22 -3.81
N GLY A 94 -9.94 -0.10 -5.13
CA GLY A 94 -10.36 -1.22 -5.96
C GLY A 94 -9.36 -2.38 -5.95
N LEU A 95 -8.05 -2.09 -5.95
CA LEU A 95 -7.03 -3.13 -5.83
C LEU A 95 -7.03 -3.78 -4.45
N LEU A 96 -7.12 -2.99 -3.37
CA LEU A 96 -7.19 -3.54 -2.02
C LEU A 96 -8.42 -4.44 -1.86
N ARG A 97 -9.56 -4.01 -2.39
CA ARG A 97 -10.80 -4.78 -2.42
C ARG A 97 -10.67 -6.06 -3.24
N ALA A 98 -10.10 -5.98 -4.45
CA ALA A 98 -9.89 -7.16 -5.31
C ALA A 98 -8.95 -8.18 -4.66
N LEU A 99 -7.94 -7.71 -3.91
CA LEU A 99 -7.02 -8.55 -3.15
C LEU A 99 -7.59 -9.02 -1.81
N GLY A 100 -8.75 -8.52 -1.39
CA GLY A 100 -9.36 -8.81 -0.09
C GLY A 100 -8.51 -8.34 1.09
N ARG A 101 -7.77 -7.24 0.94
CA ARG A 101 -6.84 -6.72 1.95
C ARG A 101 -7.38 -5.46 2.58
N ASN A 102 -7.64 -5.52 3.88
CA ASN A 102 -8.14 -4.41 4.68
C ASN A 102 -7.05 -3.70 5.52
N THR A 103 -5.80 -4.16 5.45
CA THR A 103 -4.67 -3.52 6.14
C THR A 103 -3.50 -3.30 5.18
N ILE A 104 -2.77 -2.20 5.37
CA ILE A 104 -1.57 -1.88 4.60
C ILE A 104 -0.34 -2.33 5.41
N GLU A 105 -0.05 -3.61 5.25
CA GLU A 105 1.10 -4.29 5.84
C GLU A 105 2.02 -4.85 4.74
N PHE A 106 3.14 -5.44 5.14
CA PHE A 106 4.16 -5.95 4.24
C PHE A 106 3.61 -6.92 3.18
N GLU A 107 2.71 -7.82 3.58
CA GLU A 107 2.09 -8.78 2.64
C GLU A 107 1.24 -8.05 1.58
N THR A 108 0.40 -7.10 2.01
CA THR A 108 -0.41 -6.26 1.11
C THR A 108 0.46 -5.48 0.13
N LEU A 109 1.56 -4.88 0.61
CA LEU A 109 2.52 -4.16 -0.24
C LEU A 109 3.18 -5.09 -1.27
N THR A 110 3.49 -6.33 -0.87
CA THR A 110 4.05 -7.33 -1.78
C THR A 110 3.06 -7.71 -2.88
N LEU A 111 1.78 -7.91 -2.53
CA LEU A 111 0.74 -8.21 -3.51
C LEU A 111 0.48 -7.04 -4.46
N LEU A 112 0.43 -5.80 -3.96
CA LEU A 112 0.29 -4.61 -4.79
C LEU A 112 1.48 -4.43 -5.73
N ALA A 113 2.71 -4.69 -5.26
CA ALA A 113 3.90 -4.66 -6.10
C ALA A 113 3.84 -5.69 -7.24
N ARG A 114 3.34 -6.91 -6.95
CA ARG A 114 3.13 -7.95 -7.97
C ARG A 114 2.06 -7.56 -8.97
N ALA A 115 0.90 -7.05 -8.51
CA ALA A 115 -0.15 -6.58 -9.39
C ALA A 115 0.35 -5.46 -10.31
N HIS A 116 1.13 -4.52 -9.76
CA HIS A 116 1.76 -3.46 -10.55
C HIS A 116 2.79 -3.98 -11.56
N HIS A 117 3.55 -5.00 -11.22
CA HIS A 117 4.48 -5.64 -12.13
C HIS A 117 3.76 -6.29 -13.32
N VAL A 118 2.74 -7.12 -13.04
CA VAL A 118 1.90 -7.76 -14.06
C VAL A 118 1.26 -6.72 -14.98
N ALA A 119 0.64 -5.67 -14.42
CA ALA A 119 0.05 -4.62 -15.24
C ALA A 119 1.06 -3.99 -16.23
N ARG A 120 2.28 -3.73 -15.76
CA ARG A 120 3.34 -3.15 -16.60
C ARG A 120 3.86 -4.11 -17.67
N GLU A 121 4.01 -5.38 -17.32
CA GLU A 121 4.49 -6.40 -18.25
C GLU A 121 3.52 -6.62 -19.42
N PHE A 122 2.22 -6.64 -19.13
CA PHE A 122 1.18 -6.76 -20.15
C PHE A 122 0.76 -5.41 -20.79
N GLY A 123 1.44 -4.31 -20.44
CA GLY A 123 1.15 -2.97 -20.97
C GLY A 123 -0.26 -2.46 -20.66
N ARG A 124 -0.87 -2.93 -19.57
CA ARG A 124 -2.22 -2.56 -19.14
C ARG A 124 -2.19 -1.48 -18.05
N PRO A 125 -3.12 -0.53 -18.07
CA PRO A 125 -3.27 0.39 -16.95
C PRO A 125 -3.69 -0.39 -15.70
N ILE A 126 -3.09 -0.05 -14.55
CA ILE A 126 -3.37 -0.75 -13.28
C ILE A 126 -4.86 -0.70 -12.88
N ALA A 127 -5.57 0.34 -13.31
CA ALA A 127 -7.00 0.50 -13.12
C ALA A 127 -7.82 -0.65 -13.74
N GLU A 128 -7.34 -1.31 -14.79
CA GLU A 128 -8.03 -2.49 -15.36
C GLU A 128 -8.03 -3.68 -14.39
N LEU A 129 -7.07 -3.75 -13.45
CA LEU A 129 -6.99 -4.84 -12.49
C LEU A 129 -7.97 -4.68 -11.31
N THR A 130 -8.60 -3.51 -11.11
CA THR A 130 -9.51 -3.26 -9.98
C THR A 130 -10.84 -3.99 -10.10
N ASN A 131 -11.30 -4.22 -11.33
CA ASN A 131 -12.58 -4.89 -11.62
C ASN A 131 -12.45 -6.42 -11.63
N ALA A 132 -11.25 -6.93 -11.37
CA ALA A 132 -11.01 -8.35 -11.36
C ALA A 132 -11.44 -8.97 -10.03
N ARG A 133 -12.76 -9.05 -9.82
CA ARG A 133 -13.40 -9.99 -8.87
C ARG A 133 -12.96 -11.46 -9.07
N ARG A 134 -12.18 -11.75 -10.12
CA ARG A 134 -11.72 -13.08 -10.54
C ARG A 134 -10.28 -13.41 -10.15
N TYR A 135 -9.47 -12.47 -9.65
CA TYR A 135 -8.10 -12.79 -9.23
C TYR A 135 -8.06 -13.11 -7.73
N THR A 136 -8.14 -14.40 -7.40
CA THR A 136 -7.79 -14.84 -6.05
C THR A 136 -6.31 -14.59 -5.80
N PRO A 137 -5.87 -14.28 -4.56
CA PRO A 137 -4.46 -14.19 -4.22
C PRO A 137 -3.65 -15.42 -4.68
N ALA A 138 -4.27 -16.61 -4.64
CA ALA A 138 -3.70 -17.85 -5.16
C ALA A 138 -3.46 -17.85 -6.68
N SER A 139 -4.32 -17.20 -7.47
CA SER A 139 -4.13 -17.08 -8.92
C SER A 139 -3.00 -16.12 -9.29
N LEU A 140 -2.88 -15.00 -8.58
CA LEU A 140 -1.77 -14.06 -8.74
C LEU A 140 -0.45 -14.68 -8.31
N ASP A 141 -0.46 -15.42 -7.19
CA ASP A 141 0.73 -16.11 -6.71
C ASP A 141 1.13 -17.27 -7.64
N ARG A 142 0.17 -17.99 -8.23
CA ARG A 142 0.46 -19.05 -9.22
C ARG A 142 1.01 -18.49 -10.53
N ALA A 143 0.42 -17.41 -11.07
CA ALA A 143 0.93 -16.74 -12.25
C ALA A 143 2.37 -16.22 -12.01
N TYR A 144 2.58 -15.52 -10.89
CA TYR A 144 3.88 -15.02 -10.52
C TYR A 144 4.91 -16.14 -10.26
N ARG A 145 4.54 -17.24 -9.59
CA ARG A 145 5.45 -18.39 -9.37
C ARG A 145 5.79 -19.11 -10.68
N ALA A 146 4.83 -19.30 -11.59
CA ALA A 146 5.07 -19.95 -12.87
C ALA A 146 6.06 -19.14 -13.74
N GLU A 147 5.93 -17.82 -13.72
CA GLU A 147 6.80 -16.89 -14.43
C GLU A 147 8.18 -16.76 -13.74
N ALA A 148 8.20 -16.71 -12.41
CA ALA A 148 9.43 -16.74 -11.63
C ALA A 148 10.22 -18.05 -11.84
N ALA A 149 9.53 -19.18 -12.02
CA ALA A 149 10.13 -20.47 -12.34
C ALA A 149 10.69 -20.49 -13.78
N SER A 150 9.98 -19.91 -14.74
CA SER A 150 10.45 -19.74 -16.13
C SER A 150 11.74 -18.90 -16.19
N LEU A 151 11.80 -17.81 -15.42
CA LEU A 151 12.99 -16.96 -15.34
C LEU A 151 14.17 -17.64 -14.63
N CYS A 152 13.91 -18.50 -13.63
CA CYS A 152 14.95 -19.33 -13.00
C CYS A 152 15.47 -20.43 -13.93
N ALA A 153 14.62 -20.98 -14.80
CA ALA A 153 15.04 -21.94 -15.82
C ALA A 153 15.92 -21.28 -16.90
N SER A 154 15.73 -19.97 -17.13
CA SER A 154 16.41 -19.22 -18.19
C SER A 154 17.68 -18.47 -17.76
N THR A 155 17.94 -18.27 -16.45
CA THR A 155 19.12 -17.52 -15.99
C THR A 155 19.80 -18.17 -14.79
N ALA A 156 21.11 -18.34 -14.90
CA ALA A 156 22.02 -18.80 -13.84
C ALA A 156 22.11 -17.78 -12.70
N ILE A 157 21.05 -17.65 -11.88
CA ILE A 157 21.04 -16.83 -10.67
C ILE A 157 21.27 -17.76 -9.47
N PRO A 158 22.33 -17.54 -8.66
CA PRO A 158 22.63 -18.40 -7.52
C PRO A 158 21.56 -18.26 -6.43
N CYS A 159 20.98 -19.40 -6.04
CA CYS A 159 20.09 -19.54 -4.90
C CYS A 159 20.82 -19.16 -3.61
N GLY A 160 20.39 -18.09 -2.93
CA GLY A 160 21.01 -17.70 -1.65
C GLY A 160 20.53 -16.38 -1.05
N LEU A 161 19.85 -15.54 -1.83
CA LEU A 161 19.13 -14.37 -1.33
C LEU A 161 17.63 -14.59 -1.52
N SER A 162 16.81 -14.25 -0.52
CA SER A 162 15.36 -14.24 -0.74
C SER A 162 15.07 -13.21 -1.84
N ARG A 163 14.48 -13.69 -2.93
CA ARG A 163 14.21 -12.90 -4.16
C ARG A 163 13.33 -11.67 -3.87
N GLN A 164 12.54 -11.74 -2.79
CA GLN A 164 11.76 -10.62 -2.24
C GLN A 164 12.64 -9.45 -1.81
N GLN A 165 13.82 -9.71 -1.22
CA GLN A 165 14.71 -8.68 -0.67
C GLN A 165 15.47 -7.93 -1.78
N ILE A 166 15.93 -8.65 -2.82
CA ILE A 166 16.59 -8.03 -3.98
C ILE A 166 15.61 -7.16 -4.78
N LEU A 167 14.37 -7.63 -4.98
CA LEU A 167 13.36 -6.87 -5.73
C LEU A 167 12.84 -5.67 -4.93
N LEU A 168 12.70 -5.81 -3.60
CA LEU A 168 12.33 -4.70 -2.72
C LEU A 168 13.42 -3.62 -2.68
N GLU A 169 14.70 -3.99 -2.57
CA GLU A 169 15.82 -3.04 -2.60
C GLU A 169 15.98 -2.36 -3.96
N ARG A 170 15.78 -3.10 -5.05
CA ARG A 170 15.82 -2.55 -6.42
C ARG A 170 14.63 -1.62 -6.70
N TRP A 171 13.47 -1.90 -6.12
CA TRP A 171 12.29 -1.03 -6.16
C TRP A 171 12.45 0.21 -5.26
N LEU A 172 13.05 0.09 -4.08
CA LEU A 172 13.40 1.24 -3.23
C LEU A 172 14.50 2.10 -3.86
N GLY A 173 15.44 1.51 -4.60
CA GLY A 173 16.53 2.20 -5.29
C GLY A 173 16.11 2.97 -6.56
N SER A 174 14.94 2.69 -7.13
CA SER A 174 14.35 3.47 -8.24
C SER A 174 13.51 4.68 -7.75
N VAL A 175 13.46 4.88 -6.43
CA VAL A 175 12.87 6.05 -5.76
C VAL A 175 13.98 7.08 -5.48
N PRO A 176 13.93 8.31 -6.05
CA PRO A 176 15.01 9.29 -5.91
C PRO A 176 15.38 9.63 -4.45
N ALA A 177 14.43 9.54 -3.52
CA ALA A 177 14.61 9.93 -2.11
C ALA A 177 15.39 8.91 -1.24
N ALA A 178 15.73 7.72 -1.73
CA ALA A 178 16.44 6.69 -0.95
C ALA A 178 17.96 6.63 -1.23
N ARG A 179 18.48 7.42 -2.19
CA ARG A 179 19.89 7.35 -2.61
C ARG A 179 20.90 7.84 -1.56
N THR A 180 20.48 8.59 -0.55
CA THR A 180 21.44 9.32 0.30
C THR A 180 21.95 8.53 1.51
N ARG A 181 21.43 7.34 1.83
CA ARG A 181 21.88 6.56 3.02
C ARG A 181 22.48 5.18 2.75
N LEU A 182 22.51 4.68 1.52
CA LEU A 182 23.10 3.36 1.21
C LEU A 182 24.59 3.42 0.83
N ARG A 183 25.19 4.61 0.70
CA ARG A 183 26.62 4.74 0.38
C ARG A 183 27.58 4.46 1.55
N THR A 184 27.10 4.40 2.79
CA THR A 184 27.96 4.25 3.98
C THR A 184 28.09 2.83 4.52
N LEU A 185 27.31 1.85 4.04
CA LEU A 185 27.32 0.47 4.59
C LEU A 185 27.95 -0.58 3.65
N GLY A 186 28.43 -0.19 2.47
CA GLY A 186 29.01 -1.10 1.49
C GLY A 186 30.51 -1.34 1.64
N ARG A 187 31.00 -1.80 2.81
CA ARG A 187 32.33 -2.44 2.88
C ARG A 187 32.33 -3.63 3.85
N THR A 188 32.66 -4.79 3.26
CA THR A 188 33.17 -6.03 3.83
C THR A 188 32.23 -6.91 4.68
N ARG A 189 31.77 -8.02 4.09
CA ARG A 189 32.08 -9.37 4.57
C ARG A 189 31.76 -10.43 3.50
N SER A 190 32.81 -11.04 2.97
CA SER A 190 32.73 -12.30 2.23
C SER A 190 32.34 -13.40 3.22
N LEU A 191 31.13 -13.94 3.09
CA LEU A 191 30.75 -15.19 3.73
C LEU A 191 30.86 -16.30 2.67
N ARG A 192 31.82 -17.20 2.89
CA ARG A 192 31.96 -18.43 2.10
C ARG A 192 30.84 -19.39 2.50
N CYS A 193 30.17 -19.98 1.51
CA CYS A 193 29.25 -21.10 1.71
C CYS A 193 30.06 -22.35 2.11
N SER A 194 29.66 -22.98 3.21
CA SER A 194 30.03 -24.35 3.55
C SER A 194 29.07 -25.30 2.82
N PRO A 195 29.52 -26.42 2.24
CA PRO A 195 28.63 -27.38 1.61
C PRO A 195 27.84 -28.18 2.66
N ASP A 196 26.56 -28.40 2.37
CA ASP A 196 25.63 -29.28 3.11
C ASP A 196 26.10 -30.75 3.08
N PRO A 197 25.90 -31.52 4.16
CA PRO A 197 26.12 -32.95 4.19
C PRO A 197 24.80 -33.69 3.95
N GLU A 198 24.58 -34.18 2.74
CA GLU A 198 23.64 -35.30 2.50
C GLU A 198 24.23 -36.24 1.45
N LYS A 199 24.91 -37.30 1.93
CA LYS A 199 24.98 -38.63 1.32
C LYS A 199 25.35 -39.68 2.38
N ASN A 200 24.36 -40.23 3.05
CA ASN A 200 24.12 -41.68 3.17
C ASN A 200 22.79 -41.95 3.88
#